data_AF-A0A4Q7FNL8-F1
#
_entry.id   AF-A0A4Q7FNL8-F1
#
_cell.length_a   1.000
_cell.length_b   1.000
_cell.length_c   1.000
_cell.angle_alpha   90.00
_cell.angle_beta   90.00
_cell.angle_gamma   90.00
#
_symmetry.space_group_name_H-M   'P 1'
#
loop_
_entity.id
_entity.type
_entity.pdbx_description
1 polymer ?
#
loop_
_entity_poly.entity_id
_entity_poly.type
_entity_poly.pdbx_seq_one_letter_code
_entity_poly.pdbx_strand_id
1 'polypeptide(L)'
;MYYSLPTRRKKQRPEKLPLKVKLTPDSDFSFIDVDQEIYPFLILFPNLAMPDELTGDVTEGERGAKVKTLWIRAASFQDGIMPHLERLTRHLGVAYIEPQAHFIAPPFFRMLAKIAHAFAVAEMGVGAFQPFLLPLILREETSNSVQYIGGIPGTEPVGAGLHELALIPDQGPSQDVIAVRIRLLALLETPTYFVAIGRRAR
;
A
#
# COMPACT_ATOMS: atom_id res chain seq x y z
N MET A 1 8.22 -19.63 -5.12
CA MET A 1 7.90 -18.21 -4.81
C MET A 1 6.41 -17.96 -5.06
N TYR A 2 5.61 -17.79 -4.00
CA TYR A 2 4.14 -17.91 -4.02
C TYR A 2 3.37 -17.09 -5.06
N TYR A 3 3.91 -15.98 -5.57
CA TYR A 3 3.19 -15.09 -6.50
C TYR A 3 3.88 -14.82 -7.83
N SER A 4 5.05 -15.40 -8.09
CA SER A 4 5.81 -15.19 -9.34
C SER A 4 5.91 -13.72 -9.80
N LEU A 5 5.96 -12.79 -8.84
CA LEU A 5 5.91 -11.36 -9.13
C LEU A 5 7.09 -10.94 -10.03
N PRO A 6 6.85 -10.06 -11.02
CA PRO A 6 7.91 -9.60 -11.88
C PRO A 6 8.96 -8.83 -11.07
N THR A 7 10.23 -9.08 -11.36
CA THR A 7 11.34 -8.30 -10.81
C THR A 7 12.27 -7.89 -11.93
N ARG A 8 12.69 -6.62 -11.90
CA ARG A 8 13.68 -6.07 -12.83
C ARG A 8 15.07 -6.69 -12.63
N ARG A 9 15.37 -7.21 -11.44
CA ARG A 9 16.70 -7.69 -11.03
C ARG A 9 16.69 -9.18 -10.67
N LYS A 10 16.15 -10.04 -11.56
CA LYS A 10 16.02 -11.50 -11.32
C LYS A 10 17.33 -12.16 -10.86
N LYS A 11 18.45 -11.82 -11.51
CA LYS A 11 19.78 -12.40 -11.22
C LYS A 11 20.45 -11.84 -9.96
N GLN A 12 19.94 -10.76 -9.39
CA GLN A 12 20.49 -10.13 -8.16
C GLN A 12 19.52 -10.30 -6.98
N ARG A 13 18.62 -11.27 -7.09
CA ARG A 13 17.64 -11.51 -6.03
C ARG A 13 18.36 -12.17 -4.85
N PRO A 14 18.22 -11.65 -3.62
CA PRO A 14 18.82 -12.28 -2.46
C PRO A 14 18.24 -13.68 -2.28
N GLU A 15 19.11 -14.68 -2.10
CA GLU A 15 18.71 -16.06 -1.83
C GLU A 15 18.28 -16.24 -0.37
N LYS A 16 18.90 -15.45 0.53
CA LYS A 16 18.61 -15.42 1.96
C LYS A 16 18.22 -14.03 2.42
N LEU A 17 17.41 -13.99 3.47
CA LEU A 17 16.91 -12.76 4.08
C LEU A 17 17.13 -12.83 5.60
N PRO A 18 17.53 -11.72 6.23
CA PRO A 18 17.74 -11.68 7.68
C PRO A 18 16.39 -11.73 8.40
N LEU A 19 16.19 -12.76 9.22
CA LEU A 19 15.01 -12.95 10.04
C LEU A 19 15.35 -12.67 11.50
N LYS A 20 14.56 -11.80 12.14
CA LYS A 20 14.71 -11.48 13.55
C LYS A 20 14.14 -12.59 14.42
N VAL A 21 14.95 -13.12 15.33
CA VAL A 21 14.62 -14.29 16.15
C VAL A 21 15.12 -14.17 17.58
N LYS A 22 14.55 -14.98 18.47
CA LYS A 22 15.19 -15.36 19.74
C LYS A 22 15.63 -16.81 19.66
N LEU A 23 16.90 -17.09 19.97
CA LEU A 23 17.45 -18.45 19.95
C LEU A 23 16.85 -19.28 21.11
N THR A 24 16.79 -18.70 22.30
CA THR A 24 16.13 -19.25 23.48
C THR A 24 15.10 -18.25 24.04
N PRO A 25 14.14 -18.66 24.88
CA PRO A 25 13.15 -17.74 25.44
C PRO A 25 13.75 -16.51 26.13
N ASP A 26 14.89 -16.70 26.80
CA ASP A 26 15.59 -15.69 27.59
C ASP A 26 16.66 -14.90 26.81
N SER A 27 16.94 -15.30 25.56
CA SER A 27 17.91 -14.59 24.72
C SER A 27 17.40 -13.25 24.19
N ASP A 28 18.33 -12.33 23.96
CA ASP A 28 18.09 -11.12 23.18
C ASP A 28 17.75 -11.45 21.73
N PHE A 29 17.10 -10.50 21.07
CA PHE A 29 16.84 -10.62 19.64
C PHE A 29 18.14 -10.56 18.84
N SER A 30 18.28 -11.50 17.91
CA SER A 30 19.36 -11.56 16.92
C SER A 30 18.77 -11.77 15.52
N PHE A 31 19.62 -11.74 14.51
CA PHE A 31 19.24 -12.03 13.14
C PHE A 31 19.90 -13.32 12.66
N ILE A 32 19.12 -14.15 11.97
CA ILE A 32 19.62 -15.32 11.25
C ILE A 32 19.22 -15.20 9.78
N ASP A 33 20.10 -15.64 8.87
CA ASP A 33 19.79 -15.65 7.45
C ASP A 33 18.98 -16.90 7.09
N VAL A 34 17.77 -16.70 6.57
CA VAL A 34 16.87 -17.79 6.15
C VAL A 34 16.61 -17.73 4.66
N ASP A 35 16.39 -18.88 4.05
CA ASP A 35 16.08 -18.95 2.63
C ASP A 35 14.80 -18.17 2.31
N GLN A 36 14.83 -17.40 1.22
CA GLN A 36 13.71 -16.56 0.80
C GLN A 36 12.39 -17.33 0.59
N GLU A 37 12.45 -18.65 0.37
CA GLU A 37 11.29 -19.50 0.10
C GLU A 37 10.47 -19.75 1.36
N ILE A 38 11.13 -19.77 2.52
CA ILE A 38 10.52 -19.98 3.84
C ILE A 38 10.40 -18.68 4.64
N TYR A 39 10.86 -17.55 4.09
CA TYR A 39 10.83 -16.26 4.79
C TYR A 39 9.38 -15.77 5.01
N PRO A 40 9.00 -15.39 6.25
CA PRO A 40 7.65 -15.00 6.58
C PRO A 40 7.39 -13.52 6.30
N PHE A 41 7.25 -13.14 5.02
CA PHE A 41 7.05 -11.75 4.65
C PHE A 41 5.63 -11.24 4.96
N LEU A 42 5.58 -10.04 5.52
CA LEU A 42 4.35 -9.29 5.77
C LEU A 42 4.15 -8.25 4.66
N ILE A 43 2.92 -8.14 4.18
CA ILE A 43 2.45 -7.02 3.38
C ILE A 43 1.62 -6.12 4.27
N LEU A 44 1.87 -4.82 4.16
CA LEU A 44 1.19 -3.82 4.95
C LEU A 44 0.70 -2.68 4.05
N PHE A 45 -0.49 -2.20 4.36
CA PHE A 45 -1.12 -1.09 3.65
C PHE A 45 -1.87 -0.22 4.66
N PRO A 46 -1.82 1.12 4.56
CA PRO A 46 -2.61 1.97 5.42
C PRO A 46 -4.09 1.87 5.08
N ASN A 47 -4.93 1.78 6.10
CA ASN A 47 -6.35 2.08 5.98
C ASN A 47 -6.53 3.59 6.06
N LEU A 48 -7.21 4.15 5.08
CA LEU A 48 -7.46 5.59 4.97
C LEU A 48 -8.97 5.84 4.95
N ALA A 49 -9.38 7.00 5.44
CA ALA A 49 -10.72 7.52 5.18
C ALA A 49 -10.79 8.10 3.76
N MET A 50 -12.01 8.37 3.26
CA MET A 50 -12.17 9.03 1.96
C MET A 50 -11.53 10.42 1.99
N PRO A 51 -10.96 10.89 0.86
CA PRO A 51 -10.30 12.19 0.82
C PRO A 51 -11.31 13.34 0.86
N ASP A 52 -10.89 14.46 1.46
CA ASP A 52 -11.75 15.63 1.72
C ASP A 52 -12.38 16.18 0.42
N GLU A 53 -11.66 16.20 -0.71
CA GLU A 53 -12.22 16.65 -2.01
C GLU A 53 -13.38 15.78 -2.52
N LEU A 54 -13.49 14.52 -2.07
CA LEU A 54 -14.55 13.61 -2.49
C LEU A 54 -15.69 13.51 -1.47
N THR A 55 -15.49 13.91 -0.21
CA THR A 55 -16.58 13.97 0.77
C THR A 55 -17.15 15.37 0.92
N GLY A 56 -16.39 16.41 0.56
CA GLY A 56 -16.68 17.82 0.85
C GLY A 56 -16.45 18.19 2.32
N ASP A 57 -15.90 17.27 3.12
CA ASP A 57 -15.54 17.54 4.50
C ASP A 57 -14.28 18.40 4.52
N VAL A 58 -14.45 19.72 4.46
CA VAL A 58 -13.34 20.64 4.70
C VAL A 58 -12.95 20.49 6.16
N THR A 59 -11.86 19.80 6.42
CA THR A 59 -11.30 19.79 7.75
C THR A 59 -10.08 20.69 7.82
N GLU A 60 -10.12 21.66 8.72
CA GLU A 60 -9.06 22.66 8.87
C GLU A 60 -7.77 22.08 9.50
N GLY A 61 -6.61 22.60 9.10
CA GLY A 61 -5.28 22.32 9.65
C GLY A 61 -4.39 21.39 8.80
N GLU A 62 -3.06 21.48 8.99
CA GLU A 62 -2.11 20.54 8.35
C GLU A 62 -2.32 19.12 8.88
N ARG A 63 -2.59 18.18 7.99
CA ARG A 63 -2.80 16.77 8.33
C ARG A 63 -1.95 15.88 7.44
N GLY A 64 -0.79 15.47 7.97
CA GLY A 64 -0.17 14.24 7.51
C GLY A 64 -1.20 13.11 7.58
N ALA A 65 -1.16 12.16 6.64
CA ALA A 65 -2.14 11.10 6.63
C ALA A 65 -2.17 10.38 7.97
N LYS A 66 -3.26 10.54 8.71
CA LYS A 66 -3.51 9.82 9.94
C LYS A 66 -3.77 8.36 9.56
N VAL A 67 -2.70 7.59 9.40
CA VAL A 67 -2.77 6.14 9.32
C VAL A 67 -3.12 5.64 10.71
N LYS A 68 -4.43 5.63 11.00
CA LYS A 68 -4.93 5.16 12.29
C LYS A 68 -4.81 3.65 12.43
N THR A 69 -4.81 2.95 11.30
CA THR A 69 -4.77 1.48 11.24
C THR A 69 -4.01 1.03 10.00
N LEU A 70 -3.21 -0.01 10.16
CA LEU A 70 -2.58 -0.74 9.06
C LEU A 70 -3.37 -2.01 8.81
N TRP A 71 -3.69 -2.28 7.56
CA TRP A 71 -3.99 -3.62 7.10
C TRP A 71 -2.69 -4.39 6.98
N ILE A 72 -2.61 -5.56 7.61
CA ILE A 72 -1.41 -6.41 7.60
C ILE A 72 -1.83 -7.82 7.23
N ARG A 73 -1.17 -8.39 6.23
CA ARG A 73 -1.36 -9.79 5.83
C ARG A 73 -0.01 -10.43 5.60
N ALA A 74 0.18 -11.63 6.13
CA ALA A 74 1.28 -12.46 5.71
C ALA A 74 1.00 -13.00 4.33
N ALA A 75 1.90 -12.77 3.40
CA ALA A 75 1.57 -12.99 2.02
C ALA A 75 1.90 -14.42 1.56
N SER A 76 2.72 -15.21 2.23
CA SER A 76 3.03 -16.58 1.81
C SER A 76 2.13 -17.70 2.36
N PHE A 77 1.05 -17.42 3.12
CA PHE A 77 0.41 -18.47 3.93
C PHE A 77 -1.03 -18.79 3.54
N GLN A 78 -1.25 -20.03 3.10
CA GLN A 78 -2.57 -20.64 2.89
C GLN A 78 -3.25 -21.01 4.23
N ASP A 79 -2.47 -21.49 5.21
CA ASP A 79 -2.99 -21.96 6.51
C ASP A 79 -3.04 -20.86 7.59
N GLY A 80 -2.77 -19.61 7.22
CA GLY A 80 -2.60 -18.50 8.16
C GLY A 80 -1.17 -18.38 8.73
N ILE A 81 -0.89 -17.23 9.34
CA ILE A 81 0.46 -16.86 9.78
C ILE A 81 0.96 -17.70 10.95
N MET A 82 0.11 -17.95 11.96
CA MET A 82 0.53 -18.59 13.21
C MET A 82 1.03 -20.03 13.00
N PRO A 83 0.30 -20.92 12.29
CA PRO A 83 0.79 -22.27 12.04
C PRO A 83 2.08 -22.29 11.23
N HIS A 84 2.28 -21.33 10.32
CA HIS A 84 3.52 -21.22 9.59
C HIS A 84 4.69 -20.81 10.49
N LEU A 85 4.50 -19.79 11.34
CA LEU A 85 5.54 -19.37 12.29
C LEU A 85 5.91 -20.51 13.25
N GLU A 86 4.95 -21.29 13.72
CA GLU A 86 5.21 -22.47 14.57
C GLU A 86 5.99 -23.58 13.85
N ARG A 87 5.76 -23.77 12.54
CA ARG A 87 6.57 -24.71 11.74
C ARG A 87 7.99 -24.16 11.56
N LEU A 88 8.10 -22.87 11.29
CA LEU A 88 9.37 -22.21 11.02
C LEU A 88 10.25 -22.12 12.28
N THR A 89 9.67 -21.85 13.46
CA THR A 89 10.40 -21.87 14.74
C THR A 89 11.01 -23.24 15.00
N ARG A 90 10.23 -24.32 14.82
CA ARG A 90 10.70 -25.70 14.94
C ARG A 90 11.78 -26.04 13.92
N HIS A 91 11.57 -25.65 12.66
CA HIS A 91 12.51 -25.91 11.58
C HIS A 91 13.87 -25.24 11.81
N LEU A 92 13.86 -23.99 12.31
CA LEU A 92 15.06 -23.20 12.56
C LEU A 92 15.67 -23.46 13.95
N GLY A 93 15.01 -24.22 14.81
CA GLY A 93 15.46 -24.46 16.19
C GLY A 93 15.50 -23.19 17.04
N VAL A 94 14.58 -22.25 16.81
CA VAL A 94 14.50 -20.97 17.53
C VAL A 94 13.27 -20.92 18.44
N ALA A 95 13.37 -20.19 19.54
CA ALA A 95 12.26 -20.04 20.48
C ALA A 95 11.17 -19.09 19.97
N TYR A 96 11.54 -18.05 19.22
CA TYR A 96 10.61 -17.04 18.75
C TYR A 96 11.07 -16.39 17.44
N ILE A 97 10.12 -16.00 16.60
CA ILE A 97 10.34 -15.27 15.34
C ILE A 97 9.53 -13.97 15.39
N GLU A 98 10.17 -12.85 15.03
CA GLU A 98 9.52 -11.55 14.89
C GLU A 98 9.55 -11.11 13.40
N PRO A 99 8.50 -11.39 12.62
CA PRO A 99 8.41 -10.86 11.27
C PRO A 99 8.33 -9.32 11.30
N GLN A 100 9.16 -8.65 10.51
CA GLN A 100 9.22 -7.19 10.48
C GLN A 100 8.71 -6.64 9.15
N ALA A 101 8.07 -5.47 9.23
CA ALA A 101 7.52 -4.77 8.09
C ALA A 101 7.53 -3.26 8.38
N HIS A 102 7.96 -2.46 7.41
CA HIS A 102 8.12 -1.01 7.59
C HIS A 102 7.22 -0.24 6.63
N PHE A 103 6.46 0.71 7.16
CA PHE A 103 5.68 1.66 6.39
C PHE A 103 6.31 3.04 6.44
N ILE A 104 6.44 3.69 5.28
CA ILE A 104 6.82 5.10 5.20
C ILE A 104 5.74 5.82 4.40
N ALA A 105 4.96 6.66 5.08
CA ALA A 105 3.74 7.23 4.54
C ALA A 105 3.97 8.22 3.37
N PRO A 106 4.87 9.22 3.46
CA PRO A 106 5.11 10.18 2.38
C PRO A 106 5.43 9.57 1.01
N PRO A 107 6.40 8.62 0.87
CA PRO A 107 6.68 8.02 -0.43
C PRO A 107 5.53 7.15 -0.93
N PHE A 108 4.75 6.53 -0.04
CA PHE A 108 3.57 5.76 -0.41
C PHE A 108 2.48 6.65 -1.03
N PHE A 109 2.15 7.80 -0.41
CA PHE A 109 1.18 8.73 -0.98
C PHE A 109 1.66 9.35 -2.28
N ARG A 110 2.95 9.69 -2.37
CA ARG A 110 3.53 10.17 -3.63
C ARG A 110 3.46 9.11 -4.74
N MET A 111 3.65 7.84 -4.42
CA MET A 111 3.46 6.74 -5.36
C MET A 111 2.00 6.67 -5.85
N LEU A 112 1.02 6.72 -4.94
CA LEU A 112 -0.40 6.74 -5.31
C LEU A 112 -0.73 7.96 -6.19
N ALA A 113 -0.22 9.14 -5.84
CA ALA A 113 -0.42 10.36 -6.61
C ALA A 113 0.13 10.24 -8.04
N LYS A 114 1.34 9.68 -8.19
CA LYS A 114 1.96 9.43 -9.51
C LYS A 114 1.15 8.43 -10.34
N ILE A 115 0.69 7.34 -9.73
CA ILE A 115 -0.15 6.35 -10.41
C ILE A 115 -1.45 6.99 -10.89
N ALA A 116 -2.16 7.68 -10.00
CA ALA A 116 -3.43 8.33 -10.31
C ALA A 116 -3.28 9.35 -11.45
N HIS A 117 -2.31 10.26 -11.34
CA HIS A 117 -2.09 11.31 -12.32
C HIS A 117 -1.68 10.75 -13.68
N ALA A 118 -0.74 9.79 -13.71
CA ALA A 118 -0.29 9.18 -14.97
C ALA A 118 -1.41 8.37 -15.64
N PHE A 119 -2.18 7.61 -14.86
CA PHE A 119 -3.34 6.87 -15.36
C PHE A 119 -4.39 7.81 -15.95
N ALA A 120 -4.76 8.88 -15.24
CA ALA A 120 -5.75 9.82 -15.73
C ALA A 120 -5.30 10.57 -17.00
N VAL A 121 -4.02 10.95 -17.09
CA VAL A 121 -3.47 11.54 -18.32
C VAL A 121 -3.49 10.54 -19.47
N ALA A 122 -3.25 9.25 -19.22
CA ALA A 122 -3.32 8.21 -20.24
C ALA A 122 -4.75 7.99 -20.76
N GLU A 123 -5.74 8.03 -19.87
CA GLU A 123 -7.15 7.81 -20.22
C GLU A 123 -7.82 9.06 -20.83
N MET A 124 -7.48 10.26 -20.35
CA MET A 124 -8.18 11.51 -20.71
C MET A 124 -7.38 12.43 -21.63
N GLY A 125 -6.06 12.23 -21.75
CA GLY A 125 -5.16 13.10 -22.49
C GLY A 125 -4.52 14.21 -21.62
N VAL A 126 -3.46 14.80 -22.17
CA VAL A 126 -2.72 15.90 -21.54
C VAL A 126 -3.59 17.16 -21.53
N GLY A 127 -3.68 17.84 -20.39
CA GLY A 127 -4.43 19.09 -20.25
C GLY A 127 -5.94 18.93 -20.04
N ALA A 128 -6.45 17.70 -19.93
CA ALA A 128 -7.88 17.44 -19.72
C ALA A 128 -8.42 17.89 -18.35
N PHE A 129 -7.54 18.20 -17.40
CA PHE A 129 -7.91 18.61 -16.05
C PHE A 129 -6.87 19.56 -15.43
N GLN A 130 -7.31 20.38 -14.47
CA GLN A 130 -6.45 21.20 -13.63
C GLN A 130 -5.97 20.35 -12.43
N PRO A 131 -4.67 19.98 -12.36
CA PRO A 131 -4.20 18.95 -11.43
C PRO A 131 -3.99 19.48 -10.01
N PHE A 132 -4.48 18.75 -9.01
CA PHE A 132 -4.23 19.01 -7.59
C PHE A 132 -2.88 18.46 -7.10
N LEU A 133 -2.42 17.36 -7.71
CA LEU A 133 -1.37 16.52 -7.16
C LEU A 133 0.06 16.97 -7.50
N LEU A 134 0.24 18.02 -8.30
CA LEU A 134 1.57 18.45 -8.74
C LEU A 134 2.51 18.83 -7.59
N PRO A 135 2.08 19.55 -6.53
CA PRO A 135 2.94 19.83 -5.38
C PRO A 135 3.44 18.55 -4.70
N LEU A 136 2.54 17.59 -4.45
CA LEU A 136 2.91 16.29 -3.87
C LEU A 136 3.86 15.48 -4.77
N ILE A 137 3.63 15.48 -6.08
CA ILE A 137 4.42 14.71 -7.05
C ILE A 137 5.81 15.33 -7.26
N LEU A 138 5.88 16.64 -7.48
CA LEU A 138 7.09 17.33 -7.92
C LEU A 138 7.92 17.90 -6.76
N ARG A 139 7.26 18.36 -5.69
CA ARG A 139 7.90 19.05 -4.56
C ARG A 139 7.90 18.25 -3.27
N GLU A 140 7.28 17.08 -3.26
CA GLU A 140 7.21 16.18 -2.09
C GLU A 140 6.45 16.80 -0.90
N GLU A 141 5.57 17.76 -1.19
CA GLU A 141 4.73 18.42 -0.19
C GLU A 141 3.61 17.46 0.26
N THR A 142 3.79 16.82 1.41
CA THR A 142 2.85 15.80 1.94
C THR A 142 1.97 16.28 3.09
N SER A 143 2.08 17.56 3.50
CA SER A 143 1.36 18.11 4.66
C SER A 143 -0.16 18.04 4.52
N ASN A 144 -0.68 18.03 3.29
CA ASN A 144 -2.12 17.98 2.99
C ASN A 144 -2.50 16.78 2.10
N SER A 145 -1.76 15.66 2.17
CA SER A 145 -2.06 14.51 1.32
C SER A 145 -3.47 13.95 1.54
N VAL A 146 -4.04 14.09 2.75
CA VAL A 146 -5.41 13.62 3.08
C VAL A 146 -6.50 14.34 2.30
N GLN A 147 -6.24 15.57 1.86
CA GLN A 147 -7.21 16.34 1.07
C GLN A 147 -7.50 15.62 -0.26
N TYR A 148 -6.49 14.96 -0.83
CA TYR A 148 -6.55 14.38 -2.16
C TYR A 148 -6.45 12.87 -2.19
N ILE A 149 -5.87 12.23 -1.17
CA ILE A 149 -5.60 10.78 -1.14
C ILE A 149 -6.27 10.18 0.07
N GLY A 150 -7.14 9.22 -0.19
CA GLY A 150 -7.86 8.48 0.83
C GLY A 150 -8.18 7.06 0.38
N GLY A 151 -9.17 6.47 1.03
CA GLY A 151 -9.61 5.10 0.79
C GLY A 151 -10.97 4.83 1.43
N ILE A 152 -11.40 3.58 1.34
CA ILE A 152 -12.58 3.12 2.08
C ILE A 152 -12.14 2.30 3.29
N PRO A 153 -12.89 2.33 4.41
CA PRO A 153 -12.68 1.40 5.50
C PRO A 153 -12.85 -0.05 5.02
N GLY A 154 -11.89 -0.91 5.35
CA GLY A 154 -11.95 -2.33 5.05
C GLY A 154 -11.30 -2.70 3.71
N THR A 155 -11.67 -3.88 3.21
CA THR A 155 -11.09 -4.47 2.01
C THR A 155 -12.19 -5.02 1.11
N GLU A 156 -11.95 -5.01 -0.19
CA GLU A 156 -12.85 -5.63 -1.16
C GLU A 156 -12.49 -7.13 -1.36
N PRO A 157 -13.38 -7.96 -1.94
CA PRO A 157 -13.05 -9.33 -2.33
C PRO A 157 -11.88 -9.40 -3.33
N VAL A 158 -11.30 -10.58 -3.54
CA VAL A 158 -10.22 -10.80 -4.52
C VAL A 158 -10.57 -10.23 -5.89
N GLY A 159 -9.69 -9.39 -6.43
CA GLY A 159 -9.82 -8.78 -7.74
C GLY A 159 -9.43 -9.70 -8.90
N ALA A 160 -9.77 -9.30 -10.13
CA ALA A 160 -9.42 -10.07 -11.33
C ALA A 160 -7.96 -9.88 -11.77
N GLY A 161 -7.39 -8.72 -11.48
CA GLY A 161 -6.01 -8.35 -11.83
C GLY A 161 -5.08 -8.29 -10.63
N LEU A 162 -3.77 -8.25 -10.90
CA LEU A 162 -2.77 -7.98 -9.84
C LEU A 162 -2.94 -6.56 -9.29
N HIS A 163 -3.24 -5.59 -10.16
CA HIS A 163 -3.54 -4.20 -9.80
C HIS A 163 -4.79 -3.79 -10.57
N GLU A 164 -5.64 -2.97 -9.94
CA GLU A 164 -6.85 -2.44 -10.56
C GLU A 164 -6.82 -0.91 -10.49
N LEU A 165 -7.13 -0.29 -11.63
CA LEU A 165 -7.23 1.16 -11.79
C LEU A 165 -8.54 1.47 -12.49
N ALA A 166 -9.25 2.49 -12.04
CA ALA A 166 -10.45 2.96 -12.70
C ALA A 166 -10.61 4.47 -12.50
N LEU A 167 -11.03 5.17 -13.56
CA LEU A 167 -11.62 6.50 -13.40
C LEU A 167 -12.95 6.31 -12.71
N ILE A 168 -13.18 7.07 -11.65
CA ILE A 168 -14.46 7.04 -10.96
C ILE A 168 -15.27 8.24 -11.44
N PRO A 169 -16.45 8.02 -12.05
CA PRO A 169 -17.34 9.11 -12.44
C PRO A 169 -17.97 9.75 -11.20
N ASP A 170 -18.00 11.09 -11.20
CA ASP A 170 -18.82 11.98 -10.39
C ASP A 170 -19.08 11.48 -8.95
N GLN A 171 -18.01 11.34 -8.16
CA GLN A 171 -18.12 11.04 -6.73
C GLN A 171 -17.91 12.30 -5.91
N GLY A 172 -18.84 12.54 -5.00
CA GLY A 172 -18.72 13.59 -4.02
C GLY A 172 -19.56 14.83 -4.32
N PRO A 173 -19.47 15.85 -3.47
CA PRO A 173 -20.32 17.03 -3.57
C PRO A 173 -19.97 17.92 -4.78
N SER A 174 -18.78 17.78 -5.36
CA SER A 174 -18.38 18.48 -6.58
C SER A 174 -18.34 17.53 -7.76
N GLN A 175 -19.28 17.69 -8.71
CA GLN A 175 -19.33 16.89 -9.94
C GLN A 175 -18.15 17.16 -10.90
N ASP A 176 -17.38 18.22 -10.65
CA ASP A 176 -16.24 18.59 -11.50
C ASP A 176 -14.93 17.93 -11.06
N VAL A 177 -14.89 17.31 -9.88
CA VAL A 177 -13.70 16.63 -9.35
C VAL A 177 -13.57 15.26 -10.00
N ILE A 178 -12.39 15.01 -10.56
CA ILE A 178 -12.04 13.71 -11.12
C ILE A 178 -11.28 12.92 -10.05
N ALA A 179 -11.60 11.62 -9.96
CA ALA A 179 -10.92 10.71 -9.07
C ALA A 179 -10.47 9.42 -9.78
N VAL A 180 -9.40 8.83 -9.26
CA VAL A 180 -8.93 7.50 -9.65
C VAL A 180 -9.05 6.56 -8.47
N ARG A 181 -9.73 5.43 -8.67
CA ARG A 181 -9.68 4.28 -7.77
C ARG A 181 -8.44 3.46 -8.09
N ILE A 182 -7.67 3.15 -7.04
CA ILE A 182 -6.44 2.37 -7.12
C ILE A 182 -6.52 1.21 -6.14
N ARG A 183 -6.28 0.01 -6.63
CA ARG A 183 -6.13 -1.17 -5.78
C ARG A 183 -4.85 -1.93 -6.14
N LEU A 184 -3.92 -1.99 -5.20
CA LEU A 184 -2.62 -2.64 -5.40
C LEU A 184 -2.62 -4.05 -4.84
N LEU A 185 -2.13 -5.04 -5.59
CA LEU A 185 -2.13 -6.44 -5.16
C LEU A 185 -3.55 -6.96 -4.85
N ALA A 186 -4.52 -6.67 -5.73
CA ALA A 186 -5.94 -6.97 -5.53
C ALA A 186 -6.23 -8.47 -5.35
N LEU A 187 -5.30 -9.34 -5.76
CA LEU A 187 -5.32 -10.78 -5.48
C LEU A 187 -5.22 -11.13 -3.98
N LEU A 188 -4.83 -10.17 -3.13
CA LEU A 188 -4.57 -10.37 -1.70
C LEU A 188 -5.60 -9.68 -0.80
N GLU A 189 -6.76 -9.29 -1.36
CA GLU A 189 -7.82 -8.59 -0.61
C GLU A 189 -7.30 -7.33 0.07
N THR A 190 -6.49 -6.56 -0.64
CA THR A 190 -5.89 -5.34 -0.10
C THR A 190 -6.88 -4.18 -0.02
N PRO A 191 -6.58 -3.15 0.80
CA PRO A 191 -7.33 -1.90 0.80
C PRO A 191 -7.38 -1.23 -0.58
N THR A 192 -8.44 -0.47 -0.79
CA THR A 192 -8.65 0.33 -1.99
C THR A 192 -8.50 1.81 -1.69
N TYR A 193 -7.78 2.50 -2.56
CA TYR A 193 -7.48 3.91 -2.47
C TYR A 193 -8.28 4.72 -3.48
N PHE A 194 -8.66 5.92 -3.09
CA PHE A 194 -9.31 6.91 -3.94
C PHE A 194 -8.44 8.16 -3.95
N VAL A 195 -8.10 8.62 -5.14
CA VAL A 195 -7.23 9.78 -5.33
C VAL A 195 -7.96 10.83 -6.16
N ALA A 196 -8.29 11.97 -5.56
CA ALA A 196 -8.77 13.15 -6.27
C ALA A 196 -7.60 13.78 -7.05
N ILE A 197 -7.71 13.81 -8.37
CA ILE A 197 -6.59 14.20 -9.23
C ILE A 197 -6.63 15.68 -9.65
N GLY A 198 -7.81 16.29 -9.66
CA GLY A 198 -8.02 17.62 -10.22
C GLY A 198 -9.47 17.89 -10.61
N ARG A 199 -9.71 19.07 -11.19
CA ARG A 199 -11.01 19.46 -11.76
C ARG A 199 -10.99 19.37 -13.28
N ARG A 200 -12.09 18.96 -13.90
CA ARG A 200 -12.23 19.00 -15.37
C ARG A 200 -11.89 20.40 -15.89
N ALA A 201 -11.07 20.46 -16.94
CA ALA A 201 -10.85 21.70 -17.66
C ALA A 201 -12.17 22.09 -18.34
N ARG A 202 -12.57 23.36 -18.20
CA ARG A 202 -13.69 23.92 -18.95
C ARG A 202 -13.29 24.20 -20.40
#